data_AF-A0A831M9T5-F1
#
_entry.id   AF-A0A831M9T5-F1
#
_cell.length_a   1.000
_cell.length_b   1.000
_cell.length_c   1.000
_cell.angle_alpha   90.00
_cell.angle_beta   90.00
_cell.angle_gamma   90.00
#
_symmetry.space_group_name_H-M   'P 1'
#
loop_
_entity.id
_entity.type
_entity.pdbx_description
1 polymer ?
#
loop_
_entity_poly.entity_id
_entity_poly.type
_entity_poly.pdbx_seq_one_letter_code
_entity_poly.pdbx_strand_id
1 'polypeptide(L)'
;MPAIRKLPVAYNPKKPKTGRGEFLLPHLSGTGESGFVSIKSGRRSEFGAVSFIGMDVTPEMLLERFCERQPAPADRAEALRRLSAFVESLHAFKIGNVLAVSYTPDSLPVLRLESEFTRFPDPAPLP
;
A
#
# COMPACT_ATOMS: atom_id res chain seq x y z
N MET A 1 -12.24 -2.06 15.57
CA MET A 1 -11.07 -2.39 14.72
C MET A 1 -11.06 -1.45 13.54
N PRO A 2 -9.91 -0.88 13.16
CA PRO A 2 -9.85 0.04 12.02
C PRO A 2 -10.22 -0.70 10.73
N ALA A 3 -11.04 -0.06 9.90
CA ALA A 3 -11.49 -0.60 8.62
C ALA A 3 -11.32 0.46 7.54
N ILE A 4 -10.91 0.03 6.36
CA ILE A 4 -10.60 0.95 5.26
C ILE A 4 -11.18 0.48 3.94
N ARG A 5 -11.58 1.45 3.11
CA ARG A 5 -12.14 1.25 1.77
C ARG A 5 -11.18 1.66 0.65
N LYS A 6 -9.91 1.84 0.97
CA LYS A 6 -8.86 2.23 0.02
C LYS A 6 -7.57 1.47 0.34
N LEU A 7 -6.86 1.03 -0.70
CA LEU A 7 -5.57 0.36 -0.60
C LEU A 7 -4.62 0.85 -1.70
N PRO A 8 -3.31 0.88 -1.45
CA PRO A 8 -2.35 1.15 -2.49
C PRO A 8 -2.32 -0.01 -3.51
N VAL A 9 -2.17 0.33 -4.78
CA VAL A 9 -1.92 -0.59 -5.88
C VAL A 9 -0.60 -0.26 -6.53
N ALA A 10 0.09 -1.27 -7.07
CA ALA A 10 1.38 -1.07 -7.72
C ALA A 10 1.35 0.07 -8.74
N TYR A 11 2.23 1.06 -8.55
CA TYR A 11 2.35 2.23 -9.42
C TYR A 11 3.79 2.34 -9.94
N ASN A 12 3.91 2.61 -11.25
CA ASN A 12 5.20 2.87 -11.87
C ASN A 12 5.19 4.28 -12.48
N PRO A 13 5.99 5.22 -11.98
CA PRO A 13 6.01 6.59 -12.50
C PRO A 13 6.54 6.67 -13.94
N LYS A 14 7.40 5.74 -14.38
CA LYS A 14 7.93 5.70 -15.76
C LYS A 14 6.93 5.14 -16.77
N LYS A 15 5.93 4.39 -16.30
CA LYS A 15 4.86 3.82 -17.10
C LYS A 15 3.58 3.90 -16.26
N PRO A 16 2.85 5.03 -16.26
CA PRO A 16 1.68 5.26 -15.42
C PRO A 16 0.45 4.47 -15.90
N LYS A 17 0.63 3.16 -16.12
CA LYS A 17 -0.44 2.20 -16.25
C LYS A 17 -0.76 1.71 -14.85
N THR A 18 -1.85 2.24 -14.29
CA THR A 18 -2.56 1.55 -13.23
C THR A 18 -3.13 0.27 -13.85
N GLY A 19 -2.41 -0.85 -13.72
CA GLY A 19 -3.01 -2.14 -14.03
C GLY A 19 -4.26 -2.35 -13.16
N ARG A 20 -5.10 -3.34 -13.47
CA ARG A 20 -5.99 -3.97 -12.47
C ARG A 20 -5.08 -4.56 -11.39
N GLY A 21 -4.62 -3.67 -10.52
CA GLY A 21 -3.28 -3.71 -9.97
C GLY A 21 -3.31 -4.42 -8.64
N GLU A 22 -2.36 -5.32 -8.47
CA GLU A 22 -2.23 -6.09 -7.24
C GLU A 22 -2.18 -5.14 -6.04
N PHE A 23 -3.03 -5.40 -5.05
CA PHE A 23 -3.03 -4.62 -3.81
C PHE A 23 -1.71 -4.80 -3.10
N LEU A 24 -1.26 -3.70 -2.51
CA LEU A 24 0.03 -3.58 -1.85
C LEU A 24 -0.17 -3.49 -0.34
N LEU A 25 0.69 -4.21 0.39
CA LEU A 25 0.78 -4.18 1.84
C LEU A 25 2.19 -3.76 2.27
N PRO A 26 2.37 -3.28 3.51
CA PRO A 26 3.70 -3.18 4.10
C PRO A 26 4.31 -4.59 4.27
N HIS A 27 5.64 -4.63 4.37
CA HIS A 27 6.38 -5.85 4.64
C HIS A 27 6.06 -6.38 6.04
N LEU A 28 5.57 -7.62 6.13
CA LEU A 28 5.10 -8.20 7.39
C LEU A 28 6.20 -8.92 8.18
N SER A 29 7.30 -9.33 7.54
CA SER A 29 8.30 -10.22 8.16
C SER A 29 9.48 -9.52 8.85
N GLY A 30 9.52 -8.18 8.87
CA GLY A 30 10.44 -7.39 9.71
C GLY A 30 11.84 -7.18 9.16
N THR A 31 12.36 -5.98 9.50
CA THR A 31 13.70 -5.43 9.30
C THR A 31 14.05 -4.87 7.90
N GLY A 32 14.31 -3.56 7.86
CA GLY A 32 15.18 -2.85 6.90
C GLY A 32 14.72 -2.69 5.45
N GLU A 33 13.72 -3.44 5.01
CA GLU A 33 13.35 -3.46 3.60
C GLU A 33 12.35 -2.34 3.28
N SER A 34 12.72 -1.43 2.37
CA SER A 34 11.84 -0.37 1.89
C SER A 34 10.85 -0.88 0.85
N GLY A 35 9.71 -0.19 0.74
CA GLY A 35 8.69 -0.47 -0.26
C GLY A 35 7.60 -1.42 0.19
N PHE A 36 6.61 -1.54 -0.68
CA PHE A 36 5.43 -2.36 -0.52
C PHE A 36 5.62 -3.76 -1.08
N VAL A 37 4.78 -4.68 -0.64
CA VAL A 37 4.69 -6.06 -1.12
C VAL A 37 3.31 -6.30 -1.74
N SER A 38 3.29 -6.84 -2.95
CA SER A 38 2.06 -7.29 -3.60
C SER A 38 1.48 -8.50 -2.89
N ILE A 39 0.19 -8.44 -2.51
CA ILE A 39 -0.53 -9.57 -1.90
C ILE A 39 -0.52 -10.79 -2.83
N LYS A 40 -0.67 -10.56 -4.14
CA LYS A 40 -0.85 -11.64 -5.12
C LYS A 40 0.47 -12.25 -5.55
N SER A 41 1.47 -11.43 -5.86
CA SER A 41 2.72 -11.89 -6.46
C SER A 41 3.91 -11.90 -5.50
N GLY A 42 3.80 -11.29 -4.32
CA GLY A 42 4.93 -11.08 -3.40
C GLY A 42 5.97 -10.10 -3.93
N ARG A 43 5.76 -9.53 -5.13
CA ARG A 43 6.70 -8.58 -5.73
C ARG A 43 6.74 -7.30 -4.94
N ARG A 44 7.95 -6.74 -4.84
CA ARG A 44 8.17 -5.45 -4.22
C ARG A 44 7.82 -4.32 -5.17
N SER A 45 7.28 -3.25 -4.62
CA SER A 45 6.98 -2.01 -5.32
C SER A 45 7.39 -0.85 -4.45
N GLU A 46 8.22 0.05 -4.97
CA GLU A 46 8.65 1.24 -4.22
C GLU A 46 7.47 2.19 -3.97
N PHE A 47 6.57 2.28 -4.95
CA PHE A 47 5.41 3.18 -4.92
C PHE A 47 4.09 2.44 -5.04
N GLY A 48 3.08 2.97 -4.35
CA GLY A 48 1.70 2.52 -4.43
C GLY A 48 0.73 3.67 -4.60
N ALA A 49 -0.10 3.63 -5.65
CA ALA A 49 -1.17 4.61 -5.83
C ALA A 49 -2.41 4.18 -5.03
N VAL A 50 -2.98 5.05 -4.22
CA VAL A 50 -4.16 4.76 -3.41
C VAL A 50 -5.37 4.59 -4.33
N SER A 51 -5.99 3.41 -4.29
CA SER A 51 -7.18 3.08 -5.05
C SER A 51 -8.32 2.68 -4.13
N PHE A 52 -9.55 2.89 -4.59
CA PHE A 52 -10.76 2.45 -3.90
C PHE A 52 -10.97 0.93 -4.09
N ILE A 53 -11.37 0.22 -3.03
CA ILE A 53 -11.55 -1.24 -3.03
C ILE A 53 -13.02 -1.69 -3.02
N GLY A 54 -13.99 -0.77 -2.97
CA GLY A 54 -15.42 -1.11 -3.06
C GLY A 54 -16.03 -1.76 -1.83
N MET A 55 -15.21 -2.15 -0.84
CA MET A 55 -15.64 -2.79 0.40
C MET A 55 -14.77 -2.35 1.57
N ASP A 56 -15.29 -2.50 2.79
CA ASP A 56 -14.50 -2.35 4.01
C ASP A 56 -13.58 -3.56 4.19
N VAL A 57 -12.33 -3.28 4.52
CA VAL A 57 -11.31 -4.30 4.76
C VAL A 57 -10.61 -4.01 6.09
N THR A 58 -10.47 -5.05 6.91
CA THR A 58 -9.79 -4.98 8.22
C THR A 58 -8.36 -5.52 8.13
N PRO A 59 -7.47 -5.20 9.10
CA PRO A 59 -6.14 -5.80 9.19
C PRO A 59 -6.14 -7.33 9.15
N GLU A 60 -7.12 -7.97 9.78
CA GLU A 60 -7.25 -9.43 9.79
C GLU A 60 -7.56 -9.97 8.41
N MET A 61 -8.52 -9.36 7.70
CA MET A 61 -8.83 -9.74 6.32
C MET A 61 -7.62 -9.56 5.40
N LEU A 62 -6.85 -8.49 5.55
CA LEU A 62 -5.61 -8.29 4.79
C LEU A 62 -4.59 -9.38 5.06
N LEU A 63 -4.44 -9.77 6.33
CA LEU A 63 -3.53 -10.83 6.73
C LEU A 63 -3.96 -12.19 6.18
N GLU A 64 -5.25 -12.52 6.27
CA GLU A 64 -5.80 -13.75 5.68
C GLU A 64 -5.54 -13.80 4.17
N ARG A 65 -5.85 -12.71 3.45
CA ARG A 65 -5.58 -12.58 2.00
C ARG A 65 -4.10 -12.71 1.66
N PHE A 66 -3.21 -12.20 2.53
CA PHE A 66 -1.78 -12.37 2.37
C PHE A 66 -1.38 -13.85 2.53
N CYS A 67 -1.81 -14.51 3.61
CA CYS A 67 -1.51 -15.92 3.88
C CYS A 67 -2.11 -16.90 2.85
N GLU A 68 -3.18 -16.52 2.13
CA GLU A 68 -3.71 -17.32 1.00
C GLU A 68 -2.72 -17.47 -0.16
N ARG A 69 -1.76 -16.54 -0.28
CA ARG A 69 -0.87 -16.42 -1.46
C ARG A 69 0.61 -16.39 -1.12
N GLN A 70 0.96 -16.04 0.12
CA GLN A 70 2.31 -15.84 0.60
C GLN A 70 2.54 -16.65 1.88
N PRO A 71 3.81 -16.96 2.22
CA PRO A 71 4.14 -17.59 3.49
C PRO A 71 3.58 -16.78 4.67
N ALA A 72 2.98 -17.47 5.63
CA ALA A 72 2.48 -16.83 6.84
C ALA A 72 3.63 -16.15 7.60
N PRO A 73 3.41 -14.96 8.19
CA PRO A 73 4.42 -14.33 9.03
C PRO A 73 4.70 -15.19 10.27
N ALA A 74 5.95 -15.20 10.71
CA ALA A 74 6.39 -15.95 11.88
C ALA A 74 5.66 -15.51 13.17
N ASP A 75 5.39 -14.21 13.30
CA ASP A 75 4.61 -13.64 14.39
C ASP A 75 3.35 -12.95 13.84
N ARG A 76 2.21 -13.62 14.06
CA ARG A 76 0.89 -13.14 13.63
C ARG A 76 0.47 -11.87 14.36
N ALA A 77 0.77 -11.76 15.66
CA ALA A 77 0.38 -10.61 16.46
C ALA A 77 1.14 -9.35 16.00
N GLU A 78 2.43 -9.51 15.72
CA GLU A 78 3.26 -8.44 15.17
C GLU A 78 2.81 -8.02 13.76
N ALA A 79 2.47 -8.98 12.90
CA ALA A 79 1.94 -8.69 11.57
C ALA A 79 0.63 -7.90 11.62
N LEU A 80 -0.29 -8.28 12.53
CA LEU A 80 -1.53 -7.54 12.75
C LEU A 80 -1.29 -6.14 13.30
N ARG A 81 -0.32 -5.96 14.20
CA ARG A 81 0.07 -4.65 14.73
C ARG A 81 0.54 -3.72 13.60
N ARG A 82 1.38 -4.22 12.70
CA ARG A 82 1.87 -3.46 11.53
C ARG A 82 0.76 -3.14 10.53
N LEU A 83 -0.11 -4.11 10.24
CA LEU A 83 -1.26 -3.86 9.36
C LEU A 83 -2.23 -2.85 9.96
N SER A 84 -2.46 -2.88 11.28
CA SER A 84 -3.29 -1.90 11.96
C SER A 84 -2.70 -0.49 11.84
N ALA A 85 -1.40 -0.33 12.12
CA ALA A 85 -0.70 0.95 11.96
C ALA A 85 -0.72 1.45 10.51
N PHE A 86 -0.61 0.54 9.54
CA PHE A 86 -0.71 0.87 8.12
C PHE A 86 -2.11 1.34 7.72
N VAL A 87 -3.16 0.63 8.15
CA VAL A 87 -4.55 1.00 7.88
C VAL A 87 -4.87 2.36 8.50
N GLU A 88 -4.50 2.58 9.76
CA GLU A 88 -4.61 3.87 10.45
C GLU A 88 -3.92 5.00 9.66
N SER A 89 -2.67 4.78 9.23
CA SER A 89 -1.90 5.75 8.45
C SER A 89 -2.55 6.05 7.09
N LEU A 90 -3.14 5.05 6.43
CA LEU A 90 -3.79 5.22 5.14
C LEU A 90 -5.00 6.16 5.22
N HIS A 91 -5.67 6.30 6.37
CA HIS A 91 -6.83 7.20 6.50
C HIS A 91 -6.49 8.65 6.12
N ALA A 92 -5.27 9.11 6.38
CA ALA A 92 -4.80 10.46 6.07
C ALA A 92 -4.64 10.75 4.56
N PHE A 93 -4.56 9.74 3.69
CA PHE A 93 -4.25 9.93 2.26
C PHE A 93 -5.49 9.79 1.37
N LYS A 94 -5.59 10.59 0.31
CA LYS A 94 -6.74 10.55 -0.61
C LYS A 94 -6.57 9.48 -1.67
N ILE A 95 -7.68 9.03 -2.25
CA ILE A 95 -7.65 8.20 -3.47
C ILE A 95 -6.94 9.00 -4.57
N GLY A 96 -6.05 8.35 -5.30
CA GLY A 96 -5.15 8.96 -6.26
C GLY A 96 -3.76 9.27 -5.68
N ASN A 97 -3.60 9.47 -4.37
CA ASN A 97 -2.26 9.77 -3.84
C ASN A 97 -1.27 8.64 -4.14
N VAL A 98 -0.06 8.99 -4.57
CA VAL A 98 1.05 8.05 -4.72
C VAL A 98 1.86 8.08 -3.45
N LEU A 99 2.00 6.91 -2.83
CA LEU A 99 2.65 6.74 -1.55
C LEU A 99 3.94 5.96 -1.72
N ALA A 100 4.93 6.30 -0.90
CA ALA A 100 6.04 5.43 -0.54
C ALA A 100 5.86 4.92 0.90
N VAL A 101 6.45 3.78 1.21
CA VAL A 101 6.49 3.25 2.58
C VAL A 101 7.93 3.14 3.06
N SER A 102 8.17 3.71 4.23
CA SER A 102 9.37 3.54 5.03
C SER A 102 9.02 2.81 6.32
N TYR A 103 10.01 2.37 7.07
CA TYR A 103 9.79 1.64 8.33
C TYR A 103 10.55 2.32 9.46
N THR A 104 9.92 2.39 10.63
CA THR A 104 10.59 2.84 11.86
C THR A 104 11.63 1.81 12.32
N PRO A 105 12.50 2.14 13.29
CA PRO A 105 13.37 1.15 13.93
C PRO A 105 12.60 -0.05 14.50
N ASP A 106 11.37 0.18 14.98
CA ASP A 106 10.43 -0.84 15.45
C ASP A 106 9.71 -1.61 14.32
N SER A 107 10.13 -1.44 13.07
CA SER A 107 9.52 -2.04 11.87
C SER A 107 8.05 -1.66 11.64
N LEU A 108 7.60 -0.52 12.17
CA LEU A 108 6.26 -0.01 11.90
C LEU A 108 6.25 0.75 10.56
N PRO A 109 5.23 0.54 9.71
CA PRO A 109 5.14 1.20 8.42
C PRO A 109 4.79 2.68 8.59
N VAL A 110 5.54 3.54 7.92
CA VAL A 110 5.32 4.99 7.82
C VAL A 110 5.10 5.34 6.36
N LEU A 111 3.91 5.84 6.06
CA LEU A 111 3.54 6.25 4.71
C LEU A 111 3.95 7.69 4.45
N ARG A 112 4.49 7.95 3.26
CA ARG A 112 4.86 9.27 2.78
C ARG A 112 4.15 9.54 1.46
N LEU A 113 3.66 10.77 1.30
CA LEU A 113 3.10 11.23 0.03
C LEU A 113 4.26 11.59 -0.89
N GLU A 114 4.36 10.90 -2.02
CA GLU A 114 5.37 11.17 -3.05
C GLU A 114 4.82 12.11 -4.13
N SER A 115 3.57 11.88 -4.54
CA SER A 115 2.87 12.78 -5.45
C SER A 115 1.36 12.67 -5.31
N GLU A 116 0.69 13.76 -5.61
CA GLU A 116 -0.75 13.75 -5.86
C GLU A 116 -0.96 13.34 -7.32
N PHE A 117 -1.83 12.36 -7.59
CA PHE A 117 -2.17 12.00 -8.96
C PHE A 117 -3.08 13.07 -9.55
N THR A 118 -2.48 14.15 -10.05
CA THR A 118 -3.14 15.13 -10.91
C THR A 118 -3.42 14.46 -12.24
N ARG A 119 -4.64 13.93 -12.42
CA ARG A 119 -5.18 13.66 -13.75
C ARG A 119 -5.48 14.98 -14.44
N PHE A 120 -4.46 15.71 -14.88
CA PHE A 120 -4.50 16.56 -16.07
C PHE A 120 -3.03 16.89 -16.39
N PRO A 121 -2.48 16.48 -17.55
CA PRO A 121 -1.43 17.30 -18.13
C PRO A 121 -2.06 18.68 -18.31
N ASP A 122 -1.34 19.74 -17.89
CA ASP A 122 -1.66 21.10 -18.29
C ASP A 122 -2.04 21.07 -19.78
N PRO A 123 -3.19 21.65 -20.20
CA PRO A 123 -3.44 21.79 -21.62
C PRO A 123 -2.24 22.52 -22.19
N ALA A 124 -1.52 21.87 -23.11
CA ALA A 124 -0.36 22.46 -23.77
C ALA A 124 -0.74 23.88 -24.20
N PRO A 125 0.13 24.89 -24.02
CA PRO A 125 -0.16 26.23 -24.49
C PRO A 125 -0.55 26.12 -25.97
N LEU A 126 -1.77 26.54 -26.29
CA LEU A 126 -2.22 26.62 -27.66
C LEU A 126 -1.26 27.56 -28.42
N PRO A 127 -0.92 27.23 -29.68
CA PRO A 127 0.06 27.98 -30.48
C PRO A 127 -0.34 29.44 -30.68
#